data_AF-A0A2P5MF31-F1
#
_entry.id   AF-A0A2P5MF31-F1
#
_cell.length_a   1.000
_cell.length_b   1.000
_cell.length_c   1.000
_cell.angle_alpha   90.00
_cell.angle_beta   90.00
_cell.angle_gamma   90.00
#
_symmetry.space_group_name_H-M   'P 1'
#
loop_
_entity.id
_entity.type
_entity.pdbx_description
1 polymer ?
#
loop_
_entity_poly.entity_id
_entity_poly.type
_entity_poly.pdbx_seq_one_letter_code
_entity_poly.pdbx_strand_id
1 'polypeptide(L)'
;GGLKLIDKLGDAQIPAQRLSISIYVPERGNSEAKLILANANSDQVICLPEGAYHVVSTLLDTGQGAQGGTNQTNSVVTADLKIPAGKLIEATLRHRAATMTLKLVKQPGGEALANTSFSVLTPGGDVIREMIGAFPSLVLAEGEYVAIARHEGKTYQGTFRVQSTKDSDVEILMRDQPRTHANDEPPQ
;
A
#
# COMPACT_ATOMS: atom_id res chain seq x y z
N GLY A 1 -13.34 -27.21 -11.09
CA GLY A 1 -13.11 -26.45 -12.33
C GLY A 1 -11.71 -25.90 -12.33
N GLY A 2 -11.50 -24.79 -13.03
CA GLY A 2 -10.27 -24.00 -12.98
C GLY A 2 -10.58 -22.55 -12.68
N LEU A 3 -9.63 -21.85 -12.07
CA LEU A 3 -9.63 -20.41 -11.89
C LEU A 3 -8.36 -19.85 -12.52
N LYS A 4 -8.50 -18.83 -13.37
CA LYS A 4 -7.39 -18.00 -13.86
C LYS A 4 -7.61 -16.57 -13.37
N LEU A 5 -6.62 -16.02 -12.69
CA LEU A 5 -6.64 -14.64 -12.22
C LEU A 5 -5.76 -13.78 -13.12
N ILE A 6 -6.24 -12.60 -13.49
CA ILE A 6 -5.46 -11.60 -14.23
C ILE A 6 -5.42 -10.33 -13.38
N ASP A 7 -4.29 -10.08 -12.73
CA ASP A 7 -4.12 -8.93 -11.86
C ASP A 7 -3.54 -7.74 -12.64
N LYS A 8 -4.17 -6.57 -12.50
CA LYS A 8 -3.80 -5.35 -13.24
C LYS A 8 -3.61 -4.15 -12.33
N LEU A 9 -2.69 -3.28 -12.73
CA LEU A 9 -2.52 -1.92 -12.21
C LEU A 9 -2.78 -0.94 -13.36
N GLY A 10 -3.91 -0.23 -13.32
CA GLY A 10 -4.45 0.39 -14.53
C GLY A 10 -4.79 -0.69 -15.56
N ASP A 11 -4.26 -0.57 -16.78
CA ASP A 11 -4.44 -1.55 -17.85
C ASP A 11 -3.27 -2.54 -18.01
N ALA A 12 -2.15 -2.27 -17.34
CA ALA A 12 -0.98 -3.14 -17.35
C ALA A 12 -1.17 -4.34 -16.41
N GLN A 13 -0.73 -5.52 -16.85
CA GLN A 13 -0.69 -6.71 -16.00
C GLN A 13 0.46 -6.60 -14.98
N ILE A 14 0.19 -7.01 -13.75
CA ILE A 14 1.19 -6.95 -12.67
C ILE A 14 2.05 -8.23 -12.72
N PRO A 15 3.39 -8.14 -12.67
CA PRO A 15 4.26 -9.31 -12.58
C PRO A 15 3.95 -10.15 -11.33
N ALA A 16 3.97 -11.47 -11.45
CA ALA A 16 3.62 -12.39 -10.35
C ALA A 16 4.47 -12.17 -9.08
N GLN A 17 5.74 -11.78 -9.22
CA GLN A 17 6.65 -11.51 -8.09
C GLN A 17 6.24 -10.28 -7.28
N ARG A 18 5.35 -9.44 -7.83
CA ARG A 18 4.79 -8.26 -7.16
C ARG A 18 3.41 -8.54 -6.55
N LEU A 19 2.97 -9.79 -6.50
CA LEU A 19 1.66 -10.15 -5.96
C LEU A 19 1.82 -11.22 -4.88
N SER A 20 0.99 -11.11 -3.86
CA SER A 20 0.69 -12.18 -2.91
C SER A 20 -0.79 -12.48 -3.02
N ILE A 21 -1.13 -13.64 -3.58
CA ILE A 21 -2.52 -14.04 -3.78
C ILE A 21 -2.85 -15.22 -2.88
N SER A 22 -3.88 -15.05 -2.05
CA SER A 22 -4.43 -16.08 -1.18
C SER A 22 -5.87 -16.41 -1.59
N ILE A 23 -6.22 -17.69 -1.57
CA ILE A 23 -7.55 -18.20 -1.92
C ILE A 23 -8.09 -18.97 -0.72
N TYR A 24 -9.30 -18.61 -0.32
CA TYR A 24 -9.99 -19.17 0.83
C TYR A 24 -11.31 -19.81 0.43
N VAL A 25 -11.78 -20.75 1.23
CA VAL A 25 -13.20 -21.10 1.30
C VAL A 25 -13.82 -20.27 2.41
N PRO A 26 -14.83 -19.43 2.11
CA PRO A 26 -15.47 -18.61 3.11
C PRO A 26 -16.43 -19.43 3.97
N GLU A 27 -16.58 -19.03 5.23
CA GLU A 27 -17.62 -19.50 6.14
C GLU A 27 -18.54 -18.33 6.55
N ARG A 28 -19.69 -18.65 7.16
CA ARG A 28 -20.65 -17.61 7.56
C ARG A 28 -20.00 -16.64 8.55
N GLY A 29 -19.84 -15.38 8.13
CA GLY A 29 -19.24 -14.33 8.96
C GLY A 29 -17.72 -14.29 8.93
N ASN A 30 -17.05 -15.14 8.14
CA ASN A 30 -15.60 -15.12 7.97
C ASN A 30 -15.22 -15.51 6.52
N SER A 31 -14.88 -14.51 5.70
CA SER A 31 -14.49 -14.73 4.29
C SER A 31 -13.14 -15.42 4.14
N GLU A 32 -12.24 -15.26 5.13
CA GLU A 32 -10.89 -15.83 5.15
C GLU A 32 -10.80 -17.05 6.09
N ALA A 33 -11.90 -17.80 6.24
CA ALA A 33 -12.01 -18.89 7.21
C ALA A 33 -11.03 -20.04 6.97
N LYS A 34 -10.93 -20.53 5.73
CA LYS A 34 -10.08 -21.65 5.39
C LYS A 34 -9.20 -21.35 4.19
N LEU A 35 -7.91 -21.15 4.42
CA LEU A 35 -6.91 -21.01 3.36
C LEU A 35 -6.79 -22.32 2.56
N ILE A 36 -6.98 -22.22 1.25
CA ILE A 36 -6.85 -23.33 0.30
C ILE A 36 -5.52 -23.26 -0.43
N LEU A 37 -5.12 -22.05 -0.83
CA LEU A 37 -3.89 -21.82 -1.55
C LEU A 37 -3.33 -20.45 -1.17
N ALA A 38 -2.06 -20.41 -0.76
CA ALA A 38 -1.29 -19.18 -0.63
C ALA A 38 -0.30 -19.06 -1.79
N ASN A 39 0.12 -17.83 -2.08
CA ASN A 39 1.08 -17.51 -3.14
C ASN A 39 0.65 -18.05 -4.50
N ALA A 40 -0.65 -17.96 -4.81
CA ALA A 40 -1.13 -18.31 -6.13
C ALA A 40 -0.51 -17.38 -7.19
N ASN A 41 -0.11 -17.93 -8.34
CA ASN A 41 0.43 -17.14 -9.44
C ASN A 41 -0.71 -16.54 -10.27
N SER A 42 -0.63 -15.24 -10.54
CA SER A 42 -1.46 -14.61 -11.56
C SER A 42 -1.13 -15.20 -12.95
N ASP A 43 -2.10 -15.17 -13.85
CA ASP A 43 -2.05 -15.68 -15.23
C ASP A 43 -1.81 -17.20 -15.36
N GLN A 44 -1.91 -17.95 -14.27
CA GLN A 44 -1.89 -19.41 -14.27
C GLN A 44 -3.26 -20.00 -13.95
N VAL A 45 -3.54 -21.19 -14.51
CA VAL A 45 -4.77 -21.93 -14.19
C VAL A 45 -4.57 -22.68 -12.88
N ILE A 46 -5.42 -22.38 -11.91
CA ILE A 46 -5.48 -22.99 -10.59
C ILE A 46 -6.62 -24.00 -10.59
N CYS A 47 -6.30 -25.27 -10.38
CA CYS A 47 -7.32 -26.32 -10.26
C CYS A 47 -7.98 -26.25 -8.88
N LEU A 48 -9.29 -25.98 -8.87
CA LEU A 48 -10.09 -25.89 -7.65
C LEU A 48 -11.31 -26.81 -7.77
N PRO A 49 -11.76 -27.47 -6.69
CA PRO A 49 -13.07 -28.10 -6.63
C PRO A 49 -14.21 -27.15 -7.04
N GLU A 50 -15.39 -27.71 -7.30
CA GLU A 50 -16.59 -26.87 -7.39
C GLU A 50 -16.86 -26.23 -6.03
N GLY A 51 -17.13 -24.93 -6.00
CA GLY A 51 -17.37 -24.22 -4.74
C GLY A 51 -17.36 -22.70 -4.86
N ALA A 52 -17.59 -22.06 -3.72
CA ALA A 52 -17.39 -20.62 -3.53
C ALA A 52 -16.03 -20.37 -2.89
N TYR A 53 -15.35 -19.33 -3.36
CA TYR A 53 -14.01 -18.96 -2.93
C TYR A 53 -13.93 -17.47 -2.70
N HIS A 54 -13.16 -17.07 -1.69
CA HIS A 54 -12.75 -15.70 -1.45
C HIS A 54 -11.29 -15.56 -1.86
N VAL A 55 -10.99 -14.62 -2.74
CA VAL A 55 -9.64 -14.34 -3.22
C VAL A 55 -9.17 -13.02 -2.62
N VAL A 56 -7.96 -13.01 -2.08
CA VAL A 56 -7.27 -11.81 -1.60
C VAL A 56 -6.00 -11.66 -2.40
N SER A 57 -5.92 -10.60 -3.21
CA SER A 57 -4.71 -10.22 -3.94
C SER A 57 -4.10 -8.99 -3.29
N THR A 58 -2.85 -9.08 -2.86
CA THR A 58 -2.10 -7.97 -2.26
C THR A 58 -0.96 -7.58 -3.18
N LEU A 59 -0.91 -6.31 -3.56
CA LEU A 59 0.25 -5.76 -4.29
C LEU A 59 1.43 -5.66 -3.33
N LEU A 60 2.58 -6.13 -3.80
CA LEU A 60 3.83 -6.06 -3.06
C LEU A 60 4.67 -4.87 -3.53
N ASP A 61 5.30 -4.26 -2.55
CA ASP A 61 6.31 -3.24 -2.73
C ASP A 61 7.60 -3.88 -3.27
N THR A 62 8.30 -3.11 -4.10
CA THR A 62 9.60 -3.47 -4.66
C THR A 62 10.72 -2.56 -4.14
N GLY A 63 10.37 -1.54 -3.35
CA GLY A 63 11.32 -0.60 -2.74
C GLY A 63 12.15 -1.25 -1.63
N GLN A 64 13.46 -0.98 -1.62
CA GLN A 64 14.32 -1.25 -0.47
C GLN A 64 14.19 -0.08 0.50
N GLY A 65 13.60 -0.28 1.67
CA GLY A 65 13.51 0.80 2.66
C GLY A 65 12.57 0.57 3.83
N ALA A 66 11.67 -0.42 3.77
CA ALA A 66 10.80 -0.75 4.89
C ALA A 66 11.62 -1.31 6.06
N GLN A 67 11.59 -0.62 7.21
CA GLN A 67 12.01 -1.24 8.46
C GLN A 67 10.98 -2.31 8.84
N GLY A 68 11.42 -3.57 9.04
CA GLY A 68 10.54 -4.66 9.49
C GLY A 68 10.19 -5.76 8.48
N GLY A 69 10.79 -5.76 7.29
CA GLY A 69 10.89 -6.97 6.44
C GLY A 69 9.63 -7.42 5.70
N THR A 70 8.49 -6.71 5.80
CA THR A 70 7.28 -7.03 5.02
C THR A 70 7.18 -6.12 3.80
N ASN A 71 7.13 -6.70 2.61
CA ASN A 71 6.91 -5.96 1.36
C ASN A 71 5.41 -5.78 1.05
N GLN A 72 4.52 -6.11 1.98
CA GLN A 72 3.08 -5.94 1.75
C GLN A 72 2.70 -4.46 1.77
N THR A 73 1.86 -4.07 0.82
CA THR A 73 1.28 -2.73 0.74
C THR A 73 -0.14 -2.72 1.28
N ASN A 74 -0.71 -1.53 1.43
CA ASN A 74 -2.13 -1.37 1.71
C ASN A 74 -3.03 -1.52 0.46
N SER A 75 -2.47 -1.86 -0.72
CA SER A 75 -3.26 -2.12 -1.93
C SER A 75 -3.68 -3.59 -1.99
N VAL A 76 -4.88 -3.84 -1.47
CA VAL A 76 -5.52 -5.16 -1.43
C VAL A 76 -6.78 -5.14 -2.27
N VAL A 77 -6.96 -6.15 -3.12
CA VAL A 77 -8.17 -6.39 -3.91
C VAL A 77 -8.74 -7.72 -3.49
N THR A 78 -10.04 -7.75 -3.19
CA THR A 78 -10.75 -8.97 -2.85
C THR A 78 -11.82 -9.30 -3.87
N ALA A 79 -12.10 -10.59 -4.05
CA ALA A 79 -13.17 -11.06 -4.92
C ALA A 79 -13.79 -12.36 -4.41
N ASP A 80 -15.12 -12.41 -4.40
CA ASP A 80 -15.87 -13.62 -4.14
C ASP A 80 -16.26 -14.28 -5.47
N LEU A 81 -15.77 -15.50 -5.70
CA LEU A 81 -15.91 -16.22 -6.96
C LEU A 81 -16.59 -17.58 -6.74
N LYS A 82 -17.48 -17.96 -7.66
CA LYS A 82 -18.06 -19.30 -7.71
C LYS A 82 -17.46 -20.08 -8.87
N ILE A 83 -16.84 -21.22 -8.58
CA ILE A 83 -16.23 -22.11 -9.57
C ILE A 83 -17.17 -23.30 -9.81
N PRO A 84 -17.79 -23.44 -10.99
CA PRO A 84 -18.61 -24.61 -11.31
C PRO A 84 -17.76 -25.87 -11.60
N ALA A 85 -18.35 -27.06 -11.47
CA ALA A 85 -17.71 -28.30 -11.94
C ALA A 85 -17.36 -28.22 -13.43
N GLY A 86 -16.17 -28.70 -13.79
CA GLY A 86 -15.70 -28.81 -15.17
C GLY A 86 -15.47 -27.48 -15.93
N LYS A 87 -15.74 -26.31 -15.33
CA LYS A 87 -15.58 -25.00 -16.00
C LYS A 87 -14.32 -24.28 -15.56
N LEU A 88 -13.72 -23.54 -16.50
CA LEU A 88 -12.67 -22.54 -16.23
C LEU A 88 -13.34 -21.17 -16.06
N ILE A 89 -13.04 -20.49 -14.97
CA ILE A 89 -13.41 -19.10 -14.72
C ILE A 89 -12.15 -18.24 -14.88
N GLU A 90 -12.28 -17.15 -15.63
CA GLU A 90 -11.27 -16.10 -15.68
C GLU A 90 -11.81 -14.85 -14.98
N ALA A 91 -11.03 -14.29 -14.06
CA ALA A 91 -11.38 -13.07 -13.34
C ALA A 91 -10.24 -12.07 -13.40
N THR A 92 -10.56 -10.80 -13.65
CA THR A 92 -9.59 -9.70 -13.62
C THR A 92 -9.69 -8.96 -12.29
N LEU A 93 -8.59 -8.87 -11.55
CA LEU A 93 -8.48 -8.08 -10.31
C LEU A 93 -7.71 -6.79 -10.61
N ARG A 94 -8.26 -5.63 -10.24
CA ARG A 94 -7.66 -4.33 -10.55
C ARG A 94 -7.21 -3.62 -9.29
N HIS A 95 -5.90 -3.57 -9.08
CA HIS A 95 -5.28 -2.74 -8.06
C HIS A 95 -5.32 -1.26 -8.48
N ARG A 96 -5.53 -0.40 -7.48
CA ARG A 96 -5.40 1.04 -7.61
C ARG A 96 -4.31 1.51 -6.66
N ALA A 97 -3.14 1.82 -7.20
CA ALA A 97 -1.96 2.16 -6.44
C ALA A 97 -0.97 2.98 -7.26
N ALA A 98 0.01 3.59 -6.61
CA ALA A 98 1.17 4.18 -7.26
C ALA A 98 2.38 4.19 -6.31
N THR A 99 3.58 4.32 -6.89
CA THR A 99 4.83 4.45 -6.16
C THR A 99 5.08 5.91 -5.79
N MET A 100 5.20 6.20 -4.50
CA MET A 100 5.47 7.53 -3.98
C MET A 100 6.91 7.61 -3.49
N THR A 101 7.65 8.65 -3.90
CA THR A 101 9.00 8.92 -3.42
C THR A 101 8.96 10.13 -2.49
N LEU A 102 9.34 9.94 -1.23
CA LEU A 102 9.31 11.01 -0.24
C LEU A 102 10.63 11.78 -0.25
N LYS A 103 10.55 13.09 -0.05
CA LYS A 103 11.72 13.95 0.20
C LYS A 103 11.38 15.08 1.17
N LEU A 104 12.32 15.39 2.05
CA LEU A 104 12.27 16.59 2.89
C LEU A 104 13.15 17.65 2.24
N VAL A 105 12.58 18.80 1.92
CA VAL A 105 13.27 19.87 1.19
C VAL A 105 13.09 21.23 1.89
N LYS A 106 14.07 22.12 1.76
CA LYS A 106 14.02 23.47 2.34
C LYS A 106 13.11 24.42 1.56
N GLN A 107 13.00 24.23 0.26
CA GLN A 107 12.17 25.01 -0.66
C GLN A 107 11.64 24.09 -1.76
N PRO A 108 10.50 24.42 -2.41
CA PRO A 108 9.94 23.61 -3.49
C PRO A 108 10.98 23.30 -4.58
N GLY A 109 11.08 22.04 -5.00
CA GLY A 109 12.05 21.58 -5.99
C GLY A 109 13.52 21.59 -5.52
N GLY A 110 13.76 21.85 -4.24
CA GLY A 110 15.10 21.87 -3.65
C GLY A 110 15.71 20.49 -3.43
N GLU A 111 16.94 20.48 -2.92
CA GLU A 111 17.66 19.25 -2.58
C GLU A 111 16.98 18.50 -1.42
N ALA A 112 16.88 17.18 -1.57
CA ALA A 112 16.35 16.29 -0.53
C ALA A 112 17.38 16.04 0.57
N LEU A 113 16.97 16.20 1.82
CA LEU A 113 17.84 15.97 2.96
C LEU A 113 17.94 14.49 3.29
N ALA A 114 19.17 13.97 3.28
CA ALA A 114 19.50 12.63 3.75
C ALA A 114 19.29 12.49 5.26
N ASN A 115 19.38 11.26 5.77
CA ASN A 115 19.19 10.93 7.19
C ASN A 115 17.87 11.44 7.77
N THR A 116 16.86 11.60 6.92
CA THR A 116 15.49 11.93 7.31
C THR A 116 14.71 10.65 7.55
N SER A 117 14.04 10.57 8.70
CA SER A 117 13.06 9.51 8.99
C SER A 117 11.69 9.96 8.49
N PHE A 118 11.01 9.10 7.73
CA PHE A 118 9.66 9.33 7.24
C PHE A 118 8.70 8.31 7.84
N SER A 119 7.53 8.77 8.26
CA SER A 119 6.37 7.93 8.57
C SER A 119 5.21 8.32 7.65
N VAL A 120 4.57 7.35 7.00
CA VAL A 120 3.35 7.56 6.20
C VAL A 120 2.15 7.02 6.96
N LEU A 121 1.11 7.84 7.08
CA LEU A 121 -0.09 7.55 7.86
C LEU A 121 -1.35 7.65 7.01
N THR A 122 -2.37 6.87 7.37
CA THR A 122 -3.75 7.10 6.93
C THR A 122 -4.27 8.42 7.51
N PRO A 123 -5.36 9.00 6.96
CA PRO A 123 -6.00 10.17 7.57
C PRO A 123 -6.50 9.94 9.00
N GLY A 124 -6.75 8.68 9.38
CA GLY A 124 -7.12 8.29 10.74
C GLY A 124 -5.95 8.23 11.74
N GLY A 125 -4.71 8.36 11.26
CA GLY A 125 -3.51 8.33 12.09
C GLY A 125 -2.82 6.96 12.21
N ASP A 126 -3.30 5.95 11.47
CA ASP A 126 -2.64 4.64 11.46
C ASP A 126 -1.36 4.69 10.63
N VAL A 127 -0.26 4.18 11.19
CA VAL A 127 1.03 4.13 10.50
C VAL A 127 1.05 2.99 9.48
N ILE A 128 1.36 3.32 8.22
CA ILE A 128 1.47 2.36 7.11
C ILE A 128 2.92 1.90 6.95
N ARG A 129 3.87 2.84 6.97
CA ARG A 129 5.28 2.58 6.71
C ARG A 129 6.17 3.59 7.40
N GLU A 130 7.32 3.12 7.87
CA GLU A 130 8.44 3.94 8.31
C GLU A 130 9.69 3.63 7.50
N MET A 131 10.42 4.66 7.09
CA MET A 131 11.58 4.56 6.21
C MET A 131 12.60 5.66 6.55
N ILE A 132 13.87 5.47 6.18
CA ILE A 132 14.93 6.47 6.35
C ILE A 132 15.68 6.63 5.04
N GLY A 133 15.94 7.88 4.63
CA GLY A 133 16.74 8.16 3.44
C GLY A 133 16.53 9.58 2.92
N ALA A 134 17.18 9.91 1.81
CA ALA A 134 16.91 11.15 1.07
C ALA A 134 15.71 11.00 0.12
N PHE A 135 15.55 9.81 -0.47
CA PHE A 135 14.51 9.48 -1.44
C PHE A 135 13.87 8.09 -1.17
N PRO A 136 13.38 7.80 0.05
CA PRO A 136 12.69 6.54 0.27
C PRO A 136 11.41 6.48 -0.56
N SER A 137 11.15 5.33 -1.19
CA SER A 137 9.97 5.10 -2.03
C SER A 137 9.13 3.96 -1.48
N LEU A 138 7.82 4.07 -1.62
CA LEU A 138 6.87 3.01 -1.27
C LEU A 138 5.67 2.97 -2.21
N VAL A 139 5.03 1.81 -2.31
CA VAL A 139 3.77 1.66 -3.06
C VAL A 139 2.59 1.85 -2.11
N LEU A 140 1.67 2.75 -2.49
CA LEU A 140 0.44 3.03 -1.74
C LEU A 140 -0.79 2.82 -2.60
N ALA A 141 -1.88 2.34 -1.98
CA ALA A 141 -3.20 2.37 -2.58
C ALA A 141 -3.64 3.82 -2.90
N GLU A 142 -4.49 3.99 -3.91
CA GLU A 142 -5.10 5.29 -4.20
C GLU A 142 -5.85 5.83 -2.97
N GLY A 143 -5.61 7.10 -2.62
CA GLY A 143 -6.18 7.69 -1.41
C GLY A 143 -5.44 8.95 -0.95
N GLU A 144 -5.86 9.47 0.20
CA GLU A 144 -5.20 10.59 0.88
C GLU A 144 -4.37 10.08 2.06
N TYR A 145 -3.23 10.72 2.29
CA TYR A 145 -2.25 10.31 3.29
C TYR A 145 -1.57 11.51 3.95
N VAL A 146 -0.94 11.25 5.09
CA VAL A 146 -0.06 12.19 5.78
C VAL A 146 1.36 11.62 5.76
N ALA A 147 2.33 12.42 5.34
CA ALA A 147 3.75 12.14 5.53
C ALA A 147 4.30 12.99 6.67
N ILE A 148 4.97 12.35 7.62
CA ILE A 148 5.71 12.98 8.71
C ILE A 148 7.19 12.76 8.44
N ALA A 149 7.97 13.82 8.38
CA ALA A 149 9.43 13.79 8.22
C ALA A 149 10.10 14.30 9.49
N ARG A 150 11.07 13.53 10.01
CA ARG A 150 11.89 13.88 11.17
C ARG A 150 13.35 14.02 10.76
N HIS A 151 13.92 15.17 11.05
CA HIS A 151 15.30 15.52 10.69
C HIS A 151 15.91 16.39 11.77
N GLU A 152 17.08 16.01 12.30
CA GLU A 152 17.81 16.77 13.33
C GLU A 152 16.94 17.18 14.55
N GLY A 153 16.07 16.27 15.00
CA GLY A 153 15.16 16.50 16.14
C GLY A 153 13.95 17.39 15.84
N LYS A 154 13.78 17.87 14.61
CA LYS A 154 12.61 18.62 14.15
C LYS A 154 11.66 17.71 13.38
N THR A 155 10.35 17.99 13.50
CA THR A 155 9.29 17.25 12.81
C THR A 155 8.57 18.18 11.83
N TYR A 156 8.32 17.67 10.64
CA TYR A 156 7.63 18.35 9.54
C TYR A 156 6.52 17.42 9.03
N GLN A 157 5.41 17.97 8.58
CA GLN A 157 4.32 17.17 8.03
C GLN A 157 3.75 17.78 6.76
N GLY A 158 3.24 16.93 5.88
CA GLY A 158 2.49 17.31 4.70
C GLY A 158 1.43 16.27 4.38
N THR A 159 0.32 16.71 3.80
CA THR A 159 -0.69 15.82 3.23
C THR A 159 -0.43 15.64 1.74
N PHE A 160 -0.76 14.48 1.20
CA PHE A 160 -0.66 14.20 -0.23
C PHE A 160 -1.71 13.20 -0.66
N ARG A 161 -2.01 13.20 -1.97
CA ARG A 161 -2.97 12.28 -2.58
C ARG A 161 -2.27 11.38 -3.57
N VAL A 162 -2.46 10.08 -3.40
CA VAL A 162 -2.05 9.06 -4.36
C VAL A 162 -3.12 8.95 -5.43
N GLN A 163 -2.71 9.05 -6.69
CA GLN A 163 -3.56 8.78 -7.85
C GLN A 163 -3.09 7.47 -8.48
N SER A 164 -4.00 6.53 -8.75
CA SER A 164 -3.62 5.24 -9.32
C SER A 164 -2.79 5.41 -10.60
N THR A 165 -1.74 4.60 -10.76
CA THR A 165 -0.81 4.57 -11.89
C THR A 165 0.08 5.81 -12.07
N LYS A 166 -0.02 6.80 -11.19
CA LYS A 166 0.75 8.03 -11.27
C LYS A 166 1.81 8.06 -10.18
N ASP A 167 2.96 7.50 -10.49
CA ASP A 167 4.14 7.59 -9.63
C ASP A 167 4.58 9.06 -9.51
N SER A 168 4.95 9.49 -8.30
CA SER A 168 5.24 10.89 -8.04
C SER A 168 6.09 11.12 -6.81
N ASP A 169 6.80 12.24 -6.82
CA ASP A 169 7.50 12.76 -5.65
C ASP A 169 6.54 13.47 -4.70
N VAL A 170 6.74 13.25 -3.40
CA VAL A 170 6.07 13.96 -2.31
C VAL A 170 7.10 14.82 -1.59
N GLU A 171 6.99 16.14 -1.75
CA GLU A 171 7.83 17.12 -1.06
C GLU A 171 7.21 17.54 0.27
N ILE A 172 7.90 17.19 1.36
CA ILE A 172 7.62 17.76 2.68
C ILE A 172 8.54 18.97 2.83
N LEU A 173 7.93 20.14 3.04
CA LEU A 173 8.69 21.38 3.19
C LEU A 173 9.05 21.60 4.65
N MET A 174 10.29 22.04 4.88
CA MET A 174 10.75 22.54 6.18
C MET A 174 10.14 23.92 6.46
N ARG A 175 8.81 23.98 6.62
CA ARG A 175 8.13 25.15 7.14
C ARG A 175 8.01 24.99 8.65
N ASP A 176 8.28 26.05 9.39
CA ASP A 176 8.00 26.06 10.82
C ASP A 176 6.51 25.84 11.02
N GLN A 177 6.13 24.72 11.64
CA GLN A 177 4.81 24.60 12.24
C GLN A 177 4.76 25.65 13.36
N PRO A 178 3.76 26.56 13.38
CA PRO A 178 3.59 27.42 14.53
C PRO A 178 3.43 26.51 15.75
N ARG A 179 4.29 26.71 16.75
CA ARG A 179 4.12 26.08 18.05
C ARG A 179 2.75 26.51 18.57
N THR A 180 1.80 25.59 18.64
CA THR A 180 0.61 25.80 19.47
C THR A 180 1.08 25.83 20.92
N HIS A 181 1.40 27.03 21.41
CA HIS A 181 1.58 27.29 22.84
C HIS A 181 0.21 27.13 23.50
N ALA A 182 -0.06 25.94 24.05
CA ALA A 182 -1.14 25.76 25.01
C ALA A 182 -0.53 25.88 26.42
N ASN A 183 -1.06 26.84 27.19
CA ASN A 183 -0.89 27.10 28.62
C ASN A 183 0.42 27.77 29.07
N ASP A 184 0.46 29.10 28.97
CA ASP A 184 1.05 29.97 30.00
C ASP A 184 -0.04 30.96 30.43
N GLU A 185 -0.85 30.57 31.42
CA GLU A 185 -1.68 31.51 32.17
C GLU A 185 -0.85 31.99 33.37
N PRO A 186 -0.61 33.29 33.55
CA PRO A 186 0.18 33.78 34.68
C PRO A 186 -0.63 33.66 35.97
N PRO A 187 0.00 33.36 37.13
CA PRO A 187 -0.70 33.35 38.40
C PRO A 187 -1.15 34.78 38.77
N GLN A 188 -2.40 34.93 39.19
CA GLN A 188 -2.88 36.07 39.98
C GLN A 188 -2.50 35.89 41.46
#